data_AF-A0A401Y4W0-F1
#
_entry.id   AF-A0A401Y4W0-F1
#
_cell.length_a   1.000
_cell.length_b   1.000
_cell.length_c   1.000
_cell.angle_alpha   90.00
_cell.angle_beta   90.00
_cell.angle_gamma   90.00
#
_symmetry.space_group_name_H-M   'P 1'
#
loop_
_entity.id
_entity.type
_entity.pdbx_description
1 polymer ?
#
loop_
_entity_poly.entity_id
_entity_poly.type
_entity_poly.pdbx_seq_one_letter_code
_entity_poly.pdbx_strand_id
1 'polypeptide(L)' 'MTWHTVTVASGELCSCVVDIRRHGGLVTSTKRCPDGYVVTWVSCPHGK' A
#
# COMPACT_ATOMS: atom_id res chain seq x y z
N MET A 1 1.84 -14.55 5.75
CA MET A 1 1.41 -13.14 5.74
C MET A 1 2.64 -12.29 5.47
N THR A 2 2.62 -11.47 4.42
CA THR A 2 3.80 -10.71 3.96
C THR A 2 3.50 -9.22 4.04
N TRP A 3 4.38 -8.47 4.73
CA TRP A 3 4.28 -7.02 4.88
C TRP A 3 5.05 -6.31 3.77
N HIS A 4 4.48 -5.20 3.31
CA HIS A 4 5.06 -4.35 2.27
C HIS A 4 5.00 -2.89 2.71
N THR A 5 5.95 -2.09 2.24
CA THR A 5 5.98 -0.64 2.47
C THR A 5 6.54 0.05 1.24
N VAL A 6 5.89 1.12 0.83
CA VAL A 6 6.31 1.95 -0.30
C VAL A 6 6.10 3.43 0.02
N THR A 7 6.92 4.30 -0.55
CA THR A 7 6.68 5.74 -0.54
C THR A 7 6.17 6.17 -1.92
N VAL A 8 5.06 6.90 -1.95
CA VAL A 8 4.44 7.40 -3.19
C VAL A 8 4.23 8.90 -3.11
N ALA A 9 4.29 9.58 -4.26
CA ALA A 9 3.97 10.99 -4.36
C ALA A 9 2.52 11.28 -3.95
N SER A 10 2.23 12.52 -3.55
CA SER A 10 0.90 12.90 -3.03
C SER A 10 -0.24 12.70 -4.03
N GLY A 11 0.01 12.91 -5.33
CA GLY A 11 -0.99 12.68 -6.39
C GLY A 11 -1.24 11.20 -6.68
N GLU A 12 -0.31 10.32 -6.32
CA GLU A 12 -0.34 8.89 -6.65
C GLU A 12 -0.95 8.02 -5.55
N LEU A 13 -1.23 8.58 -4.37
CA LEU A 13 -1.73 7.83 -3.21
C LEU A 13 -3.00 7.03 -3.55
N CYS A 14 -3.96 7.66 -4.24
CA CYS A 14 -5.22 7.02 -4.60
C CYS A 14 -4.99 5.83 -5.54
N SER A 15 -4.18 6.03 -6.59
CA SER A 15 -3.82 4.99 -7.56
C SER A 15 -3.13 3.81 -6.87
N CYS A 16 -2.15 4.09 -6.00
CA CYS A 16 -1.44 3.07 -5.23
C CYS A 16 -2.37 2.24 -4.33
N VAL A 17 -3.27 2.89 -3.58
CA VAL A 17 -4.21 2.17 -2.71
C VAL A 17 -5.19 1.31 -3.50
N VAL A 18 -5.67 1.79 -4.65
CA VAL A 18 -6.54 1.01 -5.54
C VAL A 18 -5.80 -0.23 -6.07
N ASP A 19 -4.56 -0.06 -6.51
CA ASP A 19 -3.74 -1.16 -7.03
C ASP A 19 -3.47 -2.24 -5.96
N ILE A 20 -3.07 -1.81 -4.76
CA ILE A 20 -2.88 -2.72 -3.61
C ILE A 20 -4.13 -3.55 -3.36
N ARG A 21 -5.32 -2.91 -3.33
CA ARG A 21 -6.59 -3.60 -3.11
C ARG A 21 -6.95 -4.55 -4.25
N ARG A 22 -6.69 -4.15 -5.50
CA ARG A 22 -6.92 -4.99 -6.69
C ARG A 22 -6.10 -6.28 -6.63
N HIS A 23 -4.91 -6.23 -6.05
CA HIS A 23 -4.03 -7.38 -5.85
C HIS A 23 -4.27 -8.16 -4.54
N GLY A 24 -5.37 -7.87 -3.82
CA GLY A 24 -5.73 -8.56 -2.59
C GLY A 24 -4.92 -8.14 -1.36
N GLY A 25 -4.19 -7.01 -1.45
CA GLY A 25 -3.51 -6.41 -0.31
C GLY A 25 -4.47 -5.62 0.59
N LEU A 26 -4.25 -5.71 1.90
CA LEU A 26 -4.94 -4.91 2.90
C LEU A 26 -4.03 -3.76 3.35
N VAL A 27 -4.38 -2.53 2.97
CA VAL A 27 -3.67 -1.32 3.44
C VAL A 27 -3.94 -1.16 4.94
N THR A 28 -2.87 -1.11 5.72
CA THR A 28 -2.92 -0.98 7.18
C THR A 28 -2.56 0.42 7.66
N SER A 29 -1.77 1.16 6.87
CA SER A 29 -1.36 2.53 7.22
C SER A 29 -1.04 3.36 5.99
N THR A 30 -1.38 4.65 6.07
CA THR A 30 -0.95 5.69 5.14
C THR A 30 -0.48 6.89 5.96
N LYS A 31 0.80 7.23 5.90
CA LYS A 31 1.38 8.33 6.68
C LYS A 31 2.02 9.36 5.76
N ARG A 32 1.67 10.64 5.94
CA ARG A 32 2.31 11.75 5.22
C ARG A 32 3.79 11.86 5.62
N CYS A 33 4.66 12.06 4.64
CA CYS A 33 6.08 12.37 4.80
C CYS A 33 6.48 13.51 3.84
N PRO A 34 7.70 14.08 3.96
CA PRO A 34 8.15 15.13 3.05
C PRO A 34 8.08 14.74 1.56
N ASP A 35 8.34 13.48 1.24
CA ASP A 35 8.36 12.96 -0.14
C ASP A 35 6.99 12.52 -0.65
N GLY A 36 5.92 12.63 0.16
CA GLY A 36 4.57 12.22 -0.19
C GLY A 36 3.90 11.41 0.92
N TYR A 37 3.63 10.13 0.66
CA TYR A 37 2.99 9.22 1.60
C TYR A 37 3.74 7.89 1.68
N VAL A 38 4.01 7.44 2.90
CA VAL A 38 4.39 6.06 3.18
C VAL A 38 3.12 5.22 3.30
N VAL A 39 3.00 4.20 2.47
CA VAL A 39 1.87 3.25 2.47
C VAL A 39 2.39 1.90 2.91
N THR A 40 1.76 1.33 3.93
CA THR A 40 2.04 -0.01 4.44
C THR A 40 0.83 -0.89 4.22
N TRP A 41 1.05 -2.09 3.69
CA TRP A 41 -0.01 -3.07 3.48
C TRP A 41 0.49 -4.48 3.73
N VAL A 42 -0.47 -5.38 3.85
CA VAL A 42 -0.19 -6.80 4.06
C VAL A 42 -0.90 -7.63 3.00
N SER A 43 -0.21 -8.64 2.47
CA SER A 43 -0.79 -9.60 1.55
C SER A 43 -0.68 -11.01 2.15
N CYS A 44 -1.75 -11.79 2.05
CA CYS A 44 -1.65 -13.21 2.29
C CYS A 44 -1.12 -13.87 1.01
N PRO A 45 -0.10 -14.76 1.09
CA PRO A 45 0.13 -15.66 -0.03
C PRO A 45 -1.19 -16.40 -0.26
N HIS A 46 -1.75 -16.31 -1.46
CA HIS A 46 -2.96 -17.04 -1.80
C HIS A 46 -2.75 -18.50 -1.39
N GLY A 47 -3.50 -18.95 -0.37
CA GLY A 47 -3.69 -20.37 -0.16
C GLY A 47 -4.40 -20.85 -1.42
N LYS A 48 -3.66 -21.54 -2.28
CA LYS A 48 -4.29 -22.50 -3.18
C LYS A 48 -4.71 -23.71 -2.36
#